data_AF-A0A7C7S4E7-F1
#
_entry.id   AF-A0A7C7S4E7-F1
#
_cell.length_a   1.000
_cell.length_b   1.000
_cell.length_c   1.000
_cell.angle_alpha   90.00
_cell.angle_beta   90.00
_cell.angle_gamma   90.00
#
_symmetry.space_group_name_H-M   'P 1'
#
loop_
_entity.id
_entity.type
_entity.pdbx_description
1 polymer ?
#
loop_
_entity_poly.entity_id
_entity_poly.type
_entity_poly.pdbx_seq_one_letter_code
_entity_poly.pdbx_strand_id
1 'polypeptide(L)'
;MGKPVLLVLSGLVVGSLALAQADLADFPPGTTSMVWQLAGADLGSPQTLRLEVTGLEDGRYRVVLSVEAEGTPEELGMLGFLGSVAFVQSTGTDVDLAALLTLIKRREQLAVGEEYALPGGIIFLVRETADIGGVTCLLGEYQTEEGRRVELGLALSDPVYFLPLLRVWEGEELTFEWLLREYGRP
;
A
#
# COMPACT_ATOMS: atom_id res chain seq x y z
N MET A 1 -53.20 -9.54 4.89
CA MET A 1 -52.32 -10.20 3.90
C MET A 1 -51.29 -9.19 3.43
N GLY A 2 -50.02 -9.44 3.78
CA GLY A 2 -48.94 -8.47 3.70
C GLY A 2 -48.38 -8.26 2.29
N LYS A 3 -47.88 -7.05 2.04
CA LYS A 3 -47.11 -6.71 0.84
C LYS A 3 -45.71 -7.31 0.97
N PRO A 4 -45.13 -7.93 -0.08
CA PRO A 4 -43.75 -8.37 -0.02
C PRO A 4 -42.84 -7.13 0.01
N VAL A 5 -42.13 -6.96 1.11
CA VAL A 5 -41.00 -6.03 1.20
C VAL A 5 -39.93 -6.58 0.26
N LEU A 6 -39.68 -5.84 -0.82
CA LEU A 6 -38.55 -6.08 -1.71
C LEU A 6 -37.29 -5.83 -0.87
N LEU A 7 -36.72 -6.90 -0.32
CA LEU A 7 -35.40 -6.89 0.31
C LEU A 7 -34.40 -6.58 -0.80
N VAL A 8 -34.09 -5.29 -0.96
CA VAL A 8 -32.90 -4.85 -1.67
C VAL A 8 -31.74 -5.43 -0.87
N LEU A 9 -31.15 -6.51 -1.39
CA LEU A 9 -29.80 -6.92 -1.03
C LEU A 9 -28.90 -5.75 -1.43
N SER A 10 -28.77 -4.78 -0.52
CA SER A 10 -27.65 -3.85 -0.51
C SER A 10 -26.42 -4.71 -0.28
N GLY A 11 -25.85 -5.18 -1.39
CA GLY A 11 -24.53 -5.77 -1.43
C GLY A 11 -23.57 -4.72 -0.91
N LEU A 12 -23.34 -4.77 0.40
CA LEU A 12 -22.20 -4.15 1.03
C LEU A 12 -21.00 -4.94 0.53
N VAL A 13 -20.56 -4.63 -0.70
CA VAL A 13 -19.18 -4.89 -1.10
C VAL A 13 -18.38 -3.96 -0.20
N VAL A 14 -18.06 -4.45 1.00
CA VAL A 14 -16.94 -3.94 1.78
C VAL A 14 -15.72 -4.29 0.94
N GLY A 15 -15.46 -3.44 -0.03
CA GLY A 15 -14.26 -3.44 -0.83
C GLY A 15 -13.12 -2.94 0.02
N SER A 16 -12.81 -3.64 1.10
CA SER A 16 -11.49 -3.66 1.71
C SER A 16 -10.57 -4.46 0.78
N LEU A 17 -10.44 -3.97 -0.46
CA LEU A 17 -9.48 -4.48 -1.43
C LEU A 17 -8.12 -4.06 -0.89
N ALA A 18 -7.51 -5.02 -0.19
CA ALA A 18 -6.17 -4.94 0.34
C ALA A 18 -5.22 -4.46 -0.76
N LEU A 19 -4.43 -3.44 -0.46
CA LEU A 19 -3.28 -3.00 -1.25
C LEU A 19 -2.13 -4.04 -1.19
N ALA A 20 -2.50 -5.33 -1.18
CA ALA A 20 -1.58 -6.43 -1.00
C ALA A 20 -0.86 -6.70 -2.33
N GLN A 21 0.47 -6.56 -2.36
CA GLN A 21 1.26 -6.94 -3.53
C GLN A 21 1.54 -8.44 -3.59
N ALA A 22 1.51 -9.10 -2.44
CA ALA A 22 1.74 -10.53 -2.29
C ALA A 22 0.55 -11.16 -1.55
N ASP A 23 0.16 -12.35 -2.00
CA ASP A 23 -0.76 -13.21 -1.26
C ASP A 23 -0.01 -13.84 -0.07
N LEU A 24 -0.72 -14.22 1.00
CA LEU A 24 -0.10 -14.91 2.14
C LEU A 24 0.64 -16.20 1.70
N ALA A 25 0.16 -16.84 0.64
CA ALA A 25 0.76 -18.06 0.09
C ALA A 25 2.11 -17.82 -0.63
N ASP A 26 2.45 -16.57 -0.96
CA ASP A 26 3.72 -16.23 -1.59
C ASP A 26 4.86 -16.17 -0.56
N PHE A 27 4.55 -16.09 0.74
CA PHE A 27 5.55 -16.02 1.80
C PHE A 27 6.12 -17.42 2.10
N PRO A 28 7.46 -17.59 2.10
CA PRO A 28 8.09 -18.86 2.40
C PRO A 28 7.87 -19.30 3.87
N PRO A 29 8.07 -20.60 4.19
CA PRO A 29 8.11 -21.09 5.57
C PRO A 29 9.15 -20.32 6.42
N GLY A 30 8.83 -20.12 7.69
CA GLY A 30 9.60 -19.25 8.61
C GLY A 30 9.01 -17.85 8.71
N THR A 31 9.72 -16.90 9.32
CA THR A 31 9.20 -15.55 9.59
C THR A 31 9.79 -14.52 8.63
N THR A 32 8.92 -13.88 7.86
CA THR A 32 9.24 -12.65 7.13
C THR A 32 8.82 -11.45 7.97
N SER A 33 9.69 -10.48 8.16
CA SER A 33 9.37 -9.22 8.85
C SER A 33 9.45 -8.04 7.89
N MET A 34 8.54 -7.09 8.03
CA MET A 34 8.49 -5.89 7.20
C MET A 34 8.17 -4.69 8.09
N VAL A 35 8.94 -3.62 7.94
CA VAL A 35 8.75 -2.37 8.69
C VAL A 35 8.61 -1.22 7.72
N TRP A 36 7.47 -0.54 7.76
CA TRP A 36 7.23 0.69 7.03
C TRP A 36 7.23 1.89 7.97
N GLN A 37 7.68 3.02 7.43
CA GLN A 37 7.49 4.33 8.03
C GLN A 37 6.50 5.13 7.18
N LEU A 38 5.59 5.81 7.87
CA LEU A 38 4.63 6.72 7.29
C LEU A 38 4.95 8.14 7.76
N ALA A 39 5.05 9.09 6.83
CA ALA A 39 5.24 10.50 7.10
C ALA A 39 4.35 11.34 6.17
N GLY A 40 4.02 12.56 6.58
CA GLY A 40 3.21 13.47 5.77
C GLY A 40 3.06 14.82 6.44
N ALA A 41 2.62 15.82 5.69
CA ALA A 41 2.48 17.20 6.19
C ALA A 41 1.45 17.30 7.33
N ASP A 42 0.41 16.46 7.29
CA ASP A 42 -0.66 16.40 8.30
C ASP A 42 -0.30 15.52 9.52
N LEU A 43 0.87 14.90 9.51
CA LEU A 43 1.34 14.04 10.60
C LEU A 43 2.33 14.79 11.48
N GLY A 44 1.96 15.04 12.73
CA GLY A 44 2.84 15.68 13.73
C GLY A 44 4.12 14.88 14.01
N SER A 45 4.09 13.56 13.82
CA SER A 45 5.26 12.69 13.87
C SER A 45 5.14 11.51 12.90
N PRO A 46 6.26 10.93 12.41
CA PRO A 46 6.21 9.73 11.61
C PRO A 46 5.65 8.53 12.38
N GLN A 47 4.86 7.70 11.71
CA GLN A 47 4.33 6.45 12.27
C GLN A 47 5.11 5.25 11.75
N THR A 48 5.15 4.18 12.53
CA THR A 48 5.78 2.92 12.15
C THR A 48 4.73 1.81 12.05
N LEU A 49 4.70 1.13 10.92
CA LEU A 49 3.93 -0.09 10.73
C LEU A 49 4.88 -1.28 10.68
N ARG A 50 4.65 -2.30 11.50
CA ARG A 50 5.39 -3.56 11.42
C ARG A 50 4.44 -4.71 11.13
N LEU A 51 4.82 -5.55 10.18
CA LEU A 51 4.13 -6.78 9.83
C LEU A 51 5.11 -7.95 9.92
N GLU A 52 4.74 -8.96 10.68
CA GLU A 52 5.40 -10.26 10.67
C GLU A 52 4.45 -11.30 10.08
N VAL A 53 4.92 -12.02 9.07
CA VAL A 53 4.22 -13.15 8.46
C VAL A 53 5.06 -14.40 8.72
N THR A 54 4.52 -15.32 9.51
CA THR A 54 5.16 -16.60 9.80
C THR A 54 4.41 -17.74 9.12
N GLY A 55 5.03 -18.39 8.14
CA GLY A 55 4.54 -19.65 7.55
C GLY A 55 4.83 -20.84 8.47
N LEU A 56 3.78 -21.55 8.90
CA LEU A 56 3.86 -22.72 9.79
C LEU A 56 3.93 -24.02 8.98
N GLU A 57 4.52 -25.07 9.57
CA GLU A 57 4.77 -26.36 8.90
C GLU A 57 3.51 -27.09 8.40
N ASP A 58 2.34 -26.77 8.95
CA ASP A 58 1.04 -27.36 8.59
C ASP A 58 0.27 -26.55 7.53
N GLY A 59 0.94 -25.60 6.86
CA GLY A 59 0.34 -24.75 5.84
C GLY A 59 -0.52 -23.61 6.40
N ARG A 60 -0.56 -23.43 7.73
CA ARG A 60 -1.17 -22.24 8.35
C ARG A 60 -0.18 -21.08 8.38
N TYR A 61 -0.71 -19.88 8.51
CA TYR A 61 0.08 -18.66 8.69
C TYR A 61 -0.28 -17.99 10.02
N ARG A 62 0.74 -17.43 10.68
CA ARG A 62 0.55 -16.46 11.77
C ARG A 62 0.92 -15.09 11.24
N VAL A 63 0.07 -14.11 11.49
CA VAL A 63 0.30 -12.72 11.08
C VAL A 63 0.23 -11.83 12.31
N VAL A 64 1.23 -11.00 12.52
CA VAL A 64 1.27 -9.98 13.58
C VAL A 64 1.42 -8.61 12.93
N LEU A 65 0.44 -7.74 13.14
CA LEU A 65 0.46 -6.35 12.68
C LEU A 65 0.54 -5.45 13.90
N SER A 66 1.54 -4.57 13.94
CA SER A 66 1.68 -3.55 14.98
C SER A 66 1.83 -2.17 14.36
N VAL A 67 1.15 -1.18 14.96
CA VAL A 67 1.26 0.23 14.60
C VAL A 67 1.83 0.97 15.80
N GLU A 68 2.82 1.81 15.56
CA GLU A 68 3.41 2.69 16.55
C GLU A 68 3.28 4.13 16.04
N ALA A 69 2.70 5.00 16.88
CA ALA A 69 2.50 6.40 16.58
C ALA A 69 2.67 7.23 17.86
N GLU A 70 3.21 8.43 17.73
CA GLU A 70 3.37 9.39 18.81
C GLU A 70 2.60 10.68 18.47
N GLY A 71 1.86 11.22 19.44
CA GLY A 71 1.08 12.44 19.22
C GLY A 71 0.28 12.85 20.44
N THR A 72 -0.40 13.97 20.32
CA THR A 72 -1.39 14.46 21.28
C THR A 72 -2.63 13.54 21.31
N PRO A 73 -3.45 13.58 22.38
CA PRO A 73 -4.69 12.81 22.43
C PRO A 73 -5.64 13.07 21.25
N GLU A 74 -5.68 14.30 20.75
CA GLU A 74 -6.48 14.69 19.59
C GLU A 74 -5.92 14.06 18.30
N GLU A 75 -4.61 14.12 18.09
CA GLU A 75 -3.92 13.50 16.94
C GLU A 75 -4.09 11.97 16.94
N LEU A 76 -3.92 11.32 18.09
CA LEU A 76 -4.06 9.87 18.22
C LEU A 76 -5.53 9.42 18.22
N GLY A 77 -6.45 10.27 18.67
CA GLY A 77 -7.90 10.02 18.67
C GLY A 77 -8.47 9.95 17.25
N MET A 78 -7.94 10.74 16.32
CA MET A 78 -8.28 10.67 14.89
C MET A 78 -7.82 9.37 14.22
N LEU A 79 -6.80 8.70 14.76
CA LEU A 79 -6.26 7.43 14.24
C LEU A 79 -7.11 6.20 14.61
N GLY A 80 -8.11 6.38 15.47
CA GLY A 80 -9.19 5.41 15.70
C GLY A 80 -8.74 3.98 15.99
N PHE A 81 -7.76 3.73 16.88
CA PHE A 81 -7.36 2.42 17.44
C PHE A 81 -7.12 1.22 16.47
N LEU A 82 -7.33 1.35 15.16
CA LEU A 82 -7.32 0.31 14.12
C LEU A 82 -6.85 0.84 12.74
N GLY A 83 -6.34 2.07 12.67
CA GLY A 83 -6.44 2.91 11.46
C GLY A 83 -5.37 2.80 10.35
N SER A 84 -4.42 1.87 10.37
CA SER A 84 -3.36 1.88 9.33
C SER A 84 -3.85 1.52 7.91
N VAL A 85 -4.94 0.76 7.79
CA VAL A 85 -5.54 0.44 6.48
C VAL A 85 -6.52 1.52 6.00
N ALA A 86 -7.10 2.28 6.93
CA ALA A 86 -8.00 3.40 6.62
C ALA A 86 -7.26 4.71 6.30
N PHE A 87 -6.00 4.87 6.75
CA PHE A 87 -5.27 6.13 6.61
C PHE A 87 -4.87 6.46 5.16
N VAL A 88 -4.61 5.44 4.34
CA VAL A 88 -4.39 5.62 2.88
C VAL A 88 -5.65 6.11 2.19
N GLN A 89 -6.84 5.82 2.73
CA GLN A 89 -8.12 6.35 2.21
C GLN A 89 -8.49 7.72 2.82
N SER A 90 -8.03 8.03 4.04
CA SER A 90 -8.45 9.25 4.76
C SER A 90 -7.56 10.48 4.55
N THR A 91 -6.39 10.33 3.92
CA THR A 91 -5.43 11.44 3.70
C THR A 91 -5.53 12.10 2.32
N GLY A 92 -6.66 11.92 1.61
CA GLY A 92 -6.87 12.61 0.33
C GLY A 92 -5.96 12.13 -0.80
N THR A 93 -5.32 10.97 -0.63
CA THR A 93 -4.58 10.31 -1.69
C THR A 93 -5.60 9.63 -2.61
N ASP A 94 -6.08 10.35 -3.62
CA ASP A 94 -6.91 9.81 -4.70
C ASP A 94 -6.05 8.88 -5.60
N VAL A 95 -5.47 7.84 -5.00
CA VAL A 95 -4.70 6.81 -5.67
C VAL A 95 -5.71 5.91 -6.34
N ASP A 96 -5.74 5.91 -7.67
CA ASP A 96 -6.59 5.02 -8.45
C ASP A 96 -6.18 3.56 -8.14
N LEU A 97 -7.01 2.90 -7.34
CA LEU A 97 -6.81 1.53 -6.90
C LEU A 97 -6.82 0.55 -8.08
N ALA A 98 -7.58 0.82 -9.14
CA ALA A 98 -7.62 -0.04 -10.33
C ALA A 98 -6.31 0.08 -11.13
N ALA A 99 -5.77 1.29 -11.25
CA ALA A 99 -4.45 1.54 -11.84
C ALA A 99 -3.35 0.81 -11.03
N LEU A 100 -3.38 0.96 -9.71
CA LEU A 100 -2.41 0.31 -8.82
C LEU A 100 -2.47 -1.23 -8.87
N LEU A 101 -3.67 -1.82 -8.79
CA LEU A 101 -3.84 -3.27 -8.90
C LEU A 101 -3.37 -3.81 -10.26
N THR A 102 -3.54 -3.02 -11.32
CA THR A 102 -3.04 -3.38 -12.65
C THR A 102 -1.52 -3.43 -12.68
N LEU A 103 -0.86 -2.43 -12.10
CA LEU A 103 0.60 -2.37 -11.98
C LEU A 103 1.15 -3.53 -11.16
N ILE A 104 0.57 -3.79 -9.98
CA ILE A 104 0.98 -4.89 -9.10
C ILE A 104 0.95 -6.23 -9.84
N LYS A 105 -0.14 -6.50 -10.58
CA LYS A 105 -0.31 -7.76 -11.33
C LYS A 105 0.62 -7.90 -12.53
N ARG A 106 1.10 -6.79 -13.09
CA ARG A 106 1.92 -6.77 -14.31
C ARG A 106 3.36 -6.37 -14.08
N ARG A 107 3.78 -6.19 -12.82
CA ARG A 107 5.08 -5.62 -12.44
C ARG A 107 6.28 -6.29 -13.13
N GLU A 108 6.22 -7.60 -13.36
CA GLU A 108 7.28 -8.36 -14.04
C GLU A 108 7.40 -8.07 -15.55
N GLN A 109 6.38 -7.46 -16.15
CA GLN A 109 6.32 -7.10 -17.57
C GLN A 109 6.69 -5.62 -17.82
N LEU A 110 6.89 -4.86 -16.73
CA LEU A 110 7.23 -3.44 -16.80
C LEU A 110 8.73 -3.29 -17.01
N ALA A 111 9.11 -2.38 -17.91
CA ALA A 111 10.50 -2.13 -18.26
C ALA A 111 10.88 -0.66 -18.00
N VAL A 112 12.10 -0.45 -17.51
CA VAL A 112 12.63 0.88 -17.22
C VAL A 112 12.67 1.74 -18.48
N GLY A 113 12.19 2.98 -18.38
CA GLY A 113 12.12 3.95 -19.47
C GLY A 113 10.86 3.86 -20.33
N GLU A 114 9.97 2.89 -20.07
CA GLU A 114 8.73 2.70 -20.82
C GLU A 114 7.51 3.33 -20.10
N GLU A 115 6.54 3.74 -20.92
CA GLU A 115 5.25 4.29 -20.47
C GLU A 115 4.13 3.27 -20.66
N TYR A 116 3.25 3.17 -19.66
CA TYR A 116 2.14 2.24 -19.65
C TYR A 116 0.84 2.99 -19.39
N ALA A 117 -0.09 2.88 -20.34
CA ALA A 117 -1.45 3.37 -20.14
C ALA A 117 -2.20 2.45 -19.16
N LEU A 118 -2.72 3.05 -18.10
CA LEU A 118 -3.51 2.40 -17.06
C LEU A 118 -5.00 2.75 -17.22
N PRO A 119 -5.89 2.02 -16.54
CA PRO A 119 -7.29 2.43 -16.39
C PRO A 119 -7.40 3.90 -15.94
N GLY A 120 -8.46 4.58 -16.37
CA GLY A 120 -8.65 6.01 -16.08
C GLY A 120 -7.84 6.95 -16.99
N GLY A 121 -7.08 6.45 -17.96
CA GLY A 121 -6.28 7.29 -18.87
C GLY A 121 -4.96 7.76 -18.26
N ILE A 122 -4.60 7.22 -17.09
CA ILE A 122 -3.33 7.50 -16.41
C ILE A 122 -2.18 6.91 -17.22
N ILE A 123 -1.10 7.67 -17.37
CA ILE A 123 0.16 7.19 -17.94
C ILE A 123 1.16 6.99 -16.80
N PHE A 124 1.60 5.74 -16.62
CA PHE A 124 2.64 5.39 -15.66
C PHE A 124 3.97 5.22 -16.37
N LEU A 125 4.98 5.97 -15.92
CA LEU A 125 6.33 5.91 -16.45
C LEU A 125 7.23 5.17 -15.47
N VAL A 126 7.85 4.10 -15.95
CA VAL A 126 8.84 3.35 -15.17
C VAL A 126 10.17 4.09 -15.20
N ARG A 127 10.67 4.46 -14.03
CA ARG A 127 11.87 5.31 -13.88
C ARG A 127 13.14 4.49 -13.74
N GLU A 128 13.17 3.54 -12.81
CA GLU A 128 14.38 2.78 -12.50
C GLU A 128 14.07 1.52 -11.67
N THR A 129 15.11 0.74 -11.40
CA THR A 129 15.10 -0.32 -10.39
C THR A 129 15.97 0.13 -9.21
N ALA A 130 15.46 0.03 -8.00
CA ALA A 130 16.16 0.45 -6.79
C ALA A 130 15.99 -0.56 -5.64
N ASP A 131 16.91 -0.53 -4.67
CA ASP A 131 16.73 -1.25 -3.41
C ASP A 131 15.93 -0.38 -2.43
N ILE A 132 14.82 -0.93 -1.92
CA ILE A 132 13.99 -0.29 -0.90
C ILE A 132 13.88 -1.25 0.29
N GLY A 133 14.52 -0.89 1.40
CA GLY A 133 14.50 -1.70 2.62
C GLY A 133 15.08 -3.11 2.46
N GLY A 134 16.00 -3.32 1.51
CA GLY A 134 16.57 -4.64 1.20
C GLY A 134 15.78 -5.47 0.20
N VAL A 135 14.77 -4.88 -0.47
CA VAL A 135 13.97 -5.49 -1.54
C VAL A 135 14.24 -4.77 -2.85
N THR A 136 14.53 -5.52 -3.91
CA THR A 136 14.64 -4.96 -5.26
C THR A 136 13.25 -4.57 -5.76
N CYS A 137 13.07 -3.30 -6.06
CA CYS A 137 11.80 -2.71 -6.46
C CYS A 137 11.92 -2.01 -7.82
N LEU A 138 10.85 -2.08 -8.60
CA LEU A 138 10.66 -1.22 -9.77
C LEU A 138 10.02 0.09 -9.33
N LEU A 139 10.67 1.22 -9.60
CA LEU A 139 10.14 2.54 -9.30
C LEU A 139 9.53 3.17 -10.55
N GLY A 140 8.40 3.83 -10.38
CA GLY A 140 7.79 4.63 -11.42
C GLY A 140 6.84 5.66 -10.86
N GLU A 141 6.29 6.48 -11.74
CA GLU A 141 5.42 7.57 -11.35
C GLU A 141 4.32 7.83 -12.36
N TYR A 142 3.27 8.51 -11.91
CA TYR A 142 2.21 9.06 -12.76
C TYR A 142 1.71 10.38 -12.19
N GLN A 143 0.93 11.10 -12.99
CA GLN A 143 0.22 12.31 -12.55
C GLN A 143 -1.28 12.02 -12.41
N THR A 144 -1.89 12.52 -11.33
CA THR A 144 -3.35 12.48 -11.16
C THR A 144 -4.02 13.56 -12.02
N GLU A 145 -5.33 13.47 -12.22
CA GLU A 145 -6.10 14.51 -12.94
C GLU A 145 -5.99 15.90 -12.27
N GLU A 146 -5.78 15.91 -10.96
CA GLU A 146 -5.61 17.11 -10.13
C GLU A 146 -4.17 17.67 -10.20
N GLY A 147 -3.26 17.02 -10.95
CA GLY A 147 -1.89 17.46 -11.15
C GLY A 147 -0.91 17.04 -10.04
N ARG A 148 -1.30 16.14 -9.14
CA ARG A 148 -0.39 15.56 -8.14
C ARG A 148 0.52 14.55 -8.81
N ARG A 149 1.80 14.51 -8.41
CA ARG A 149 2.71 13.44 -8.84
C ARG A 149 2.70 12.33 -7.80
N VAL A 150 2.43 11.10 -8.24
CA VAL A 150 2.45 9.91 -7.40
C VAL A 150 3.62 9.02 -7.84
N GLU A 151 4.49 8.68 -6.91
CA GLU A 151 5.61 7.76 -7.09
C GLU A 151 5.29 6.44 -6.38
N LEU A 152 5.57 5.33 -7.04
CA LEU A 152 5.29 3.97 -6.56
C LEU A 152 6.53 3.10 -6.67
N GLY A 153 6.73 2.25 -5.67
CA GLY A 153 7.63 1.11 -5.74
C GLY A 153 6.85 -0.19 -5.84
N LEU A 154 7.26 -1.08 -6.73
CA LEU A 154 6.69 -2.41 -6.92
C LEU A 154 7.75 -3.47 -6.61
N ALA A 155 7.48 -4.39 -5.69
CA ALA A 155 8.46 -5.39 -5.28
C ALA A 155 8.69 -6.43 -6.40
N LEU A 156 9.96 -6.70 -6.73
CA LEU A 156 10.34 -7.68 -7.76
C LEU A 156 11.02 -8.92 -7.17
N SER A 157 11.87 -8.77 -6.15
CA SER A 157 12.70 -9.88 -5.64
C SER A 157 12.05 -10.73 -4.56
N ASP A 158 11.19 -10.13 -3.73
CA ASP A 158 10.66 -10.74 -2.52
C ASP A 158 9.16 -10.44 -2.36
N PRO A 159 8.36 -11.32 -1.71
CA PRO A 159 6.99 -11.03 -1.39
C PRO A 159 6.92 -9.91 -0.34
N VAL A 160 6.33 -8.78 -0.69
CA VAL A 160 6.08 -7.66 0.21
C VAL A 160 4.58 -7.49 0.34
N TYR A 161 4.06 -7.38 1.57
CA TYR A 161 2.61 -7.31 1.75
C TYR A 161 2.05 -5.99 1.20
N PHE A 162 2.51 -4.83 1.68
CA PHE A 162 2.11 -3.53 1.13
C PHE A 162 3.08 -3.03 0.06
N LEU A 163 2.83 -1.84 -0.51
CA LEU A 163 3.82 -1.18 -1.37
C LEU A 163 5.12 -0.91 -0.60
N PRO A 164 6.32 -1.08 -1.21
CA PRO A 164 7.57 -0.75 -0.57
C PRO A 164 7.78 0.78 -0.61
N LEU A 165 7.18 1.47 -1.58
CA LEU A 165 7.22 2.93 -1.70
C LEU A 165 5.88 3.43 -2.24
N LEU A 166 5.35 4.46 -1.60
CA LEU A 166 4.31 5.35 -2.13
C LEU A 166 4.64 6.77 -1.67
N ARG A 167 4.83 7.70 -2.61
CA ARG A 167 4.98 9.12 -2.32
C ARG A 167 4.00 9.93 -3.13
N VAL A 168 3.48 10.99 -2.52
CA VAL A 168 2.59 11.93 -3.18
C VAL A 168 3.15 13.33 -3.04
N TRP A 169 3.22 14.00 -4.19
CA TRP A 169 3.77 15.33 -4.33
C TRP A 169 2.70 16.29 -4.84
N GLU A 170 2.55 17.43 -4.18
CA GLU A 170 1.78 18.57 -4.66
C GLU A 170 2.77 19.65 -5.12
N GLY A 171 2.96 19.77 -6.44
CA GLY A 171 4.06 20.56 -6.99
C GLY A 171 5.42 19.99 -6.58
N GLU A 172 6.21 20.76 -5.81
CA GLU A 172 7.51 20.34 -5.28
C GLU A 172 7.44 19.84 -3.82
N GLU A 173 6.28 19.94 -3.18
CA GLU A 173 6.09 19.56 -1.78
C GLU A 173 5.70 18.10 -1.64
N LEU A 174 6.43 17.34 -0.81
CA LEU A 174 6.10 15.96 -0.44
C LEU A 174 5.01 15.99 0.64
N THR A 175 3.77 15.69 0.28
CA THR A 175 2.64 15.73 1.22
C THR A 175 2.45 14.42 1.97
N PHE A 176 2.92 13.32 1.38
CA PHE A 176 2.81 11.97 1.95
C PHE A 176 3.94 11.05 1.50
N GLU A 177 4.50 10.28 2.43
CA GLU A 177 5.44 9.20 2.18
C GLU A 177 5.07 7.95 2.99
N TRP A 178 5.03 6.83 2.29
CA TRP A 178 5.01 5.48 2.84
C TRP A 178 6.22 4.74 2.30
N LEU A 179 7.10 4.28 3.19
CA LEU A 179 8.39 3.72 2.79
C LEU A 179 8.74 2.49 3.63
N LEU A 180 9.00 1.37 2.96
CA LEU A 180 9.58 0.16 3.57
C LEU A 180 11.01 0.48 3.98
N ARG A 181 11.24 0.47 5.29
CA ARG A 181 12.55 0.71 5.91
C ARG A 181 13.35 -0.58 6.05
N GLU A 182 12.68 -1.67 6.39
CA GLU A 182 13.34 -2.94 6.69
C GLU A 182 12.53 -4.13 6.16
N TYR A 183 13.24 -5.09 5.57
CA TYR A 183 12.72 -6.39 5.16
C TYR A 183 13.61 -7.51 5.71
N GLY A 184 13.05 -8.34 6.59
CA GLY A 184 13.69 -9.55 7.12
C GLY A 184 13.19 -10.79 6.38
N ARG A 185 14.13 -11.56 5.81
CA ARG A 185 13.88 -12.89 5.25
C ARG A 185 13.87 -13.95 6.38
N PRO A 186 13.23 -15.11 6.18
CA PRO A 186 13.29 -16.22 7.13
C PRO A 186 14.69 -16.74 7.46
#